data_AF-A0A6B3GL66-F1
#
_entry.id   AF-A0A6B3GL66-F1
#
_cell.length_a   1.000
_cell.length_b   1.000
_cell.length_c   1.000
_cell.angle_alpha   90.00
_cell.angle_beta   90.00
_cell.angle_gamma   90.00
#
_symmetry.space_group_name_H-M   'P 1'
#
loop_
_entity.id
_entity.type
_entity.pdbx_description
1 polymer ?
#
loop_
_entity_poly.entity_id
_entity_poly.type
_entity_poly.pdbx_seq_one_letter_code
_entity_poly.pdbx_strand_id
1 'polypeptide(L)' 'IDPAYDLTNRNKRSVVLDLKSDEGPARVLDLVERADILVEGYRPGVAERLGVGPDACLARNPQLVYGRMTGWGQDGP' A
#
# COMPACT_ATOMS: atom_id res chain seq x y z
N ILE A 1 -8.20 12.55 -15.22
CA ILE A 1 -6.88 13.17 -15.41
C ILE A 1 -6.05 12.19 -16.21
N ASP A 2 -5.52 12.56 -17.37
CA ASP A 2 -4.62 11.70 -18.12
C ASP A 2 -3.34 11.48 -17.30
N PRO A 3 -2.91 10.24 -17.02
CA PRO A 3 -1.71 9.94 -16.24
C PRO A 3 -0.46 10.66 -16.74
N ALA A 4 -0.36 10.92 -18.06
CA ALA A 4 0.76 11.64 -18.66
C ALA A 4 0.86 13.12 -18.21
N TYR A 5 -0.25 13.68 -17.71
CA TYR A 5 -0.35 15.08 -17.28
C TYR A 5 -0.72 15.23 -15.79
N ASP A 6 -0.73 14.13 -15.02
CA ASP A 6 -1.00 14.19 -13.58
C ASP A 6 0.24 14.71 -12.82
N LEU A 7 0.20 15.99 -12.47
CA LEU A 7 1.26 16.67 -11.72
C LEU A 7 1.53 16.01 -10.36
N THR A 8 0.55 15.32 -9.77
CA THR A 8 0.73 14.66 -8.46
C THR A 8 1.63 13.43 -8.51
N ASN A 9 1.92 12.91 -9.71
CA ASN A 9 2.76 11.74 -9.91
C ASN A 9 4.17 12.06 -10.46
N ARG A 10 4.51 13.34 -10.59
CA ARG A 10 5.85 13.78 -10.98
C ARG A 10 6.92 13.17 -10.04
N ASN A 11 8.02 12.68 -10.62
CA ASN A 11 9.15 12.03 -9.95
C ASN A 11 8.85 10.67 -9.26
N LYS A 12 7.65 10.11 -9.41
CA LYS A 12 7.35 8.75 -8.94
C LYS A 12 7.72 7.73 -10.01
N ARG A 13 8.23 6.58 -9.58
CA ARG A 13 8.34 5.37 -10.41
C ARG A 13 7.06 4.56 -10.27
N SER A 14 6.64 3.89 -11.33
CA SER A 14 5.40 3.08 -11.34
C SER A 14 5.71 1.63 -11.67
N VAL A 15 5.03 0.72 -10.99
CA VAL A 15 4.98 -0.70 -11.28
C VAL A 15 3.53 -1.16 -11.08
N VAL A 16 3.05 -2.02 -11.96
CA VAL A 16 1.69 -2.59 -11.87
C VAL A 16 1.80 -3.96 -11.22
N LEU A 17 1.05 -4.18 -10.14
CA LEU A 17 0.97 -5.44 -9.41
C LEU A 17 -0.48 -5.86 -9.25
N ASP A 18 -0.80 -7.12 -9.55
CA ASP A 18 -2.11 -7.69 -9.28
C ASP A 18 -2.14 -8.36 -7.90
N LEU A 19 -2.70 -7.66 -6.92
CA LEU A 19 -2.80 -8.14 -5.53
C LEU A 19 -3.79 -9.29 -5.34
N LYS A 20 -4.56 -9.67 -6.36
CA LYS A 20 -5.46 -10.84 -6.32
C LYS A 20 -4.80 -12.10 -6.83
N SER A 21 -3.63 -11.99 -7.47
CA SER A 21 -2.83 -13.15 -7.85
C SER A 21 -2.13 -13.75 -6.61
N ASP A 22 -1.83 -15.04 -6.66
CA ASP A 22 -1.18 -15.76 -5.56
C ASP A 22 0.18 -15.14 -5.16
N GLU A 23 0.92 -14.57 -6.12
CA GLU A 23 2.22 -13.93 -5.88
C GLU A 23 2.14 -12.42 -5.58
N GLY A 24 1.01 -11.77 -5.91
CA GLY A 24 0.87 -10.31 -5.85
C GLY A 24 1.26 -9.69 -4.52
N PRO A 25 0.69 -10.15 -3.39
CA PRO A 25 1.01 -9.64 -2.06
C PRO A 25 2.49 -9.83 -1.71
N ALA A 26 3.09 -10.97 -2.06
CA ALA A 26 4.51 -11.24 -1.78
C ALA A 26 5.42 -10.21 -2.48
N ARG A 27 5.12 -9.85 -3.73
CA ARG A 27 5.88 -8.81 -4.46
C ARG A 27 5.78 -7.44 -3.81
N VAL A 28 4.64 -7.09 -3.20
CA VAL A 28 4.54 -5.86 -2.40
C VAL A 28 5.38 -5.94 -1.14
N LEU A 29 5.34 -7.08 -0.44
CA LEU A 29 6.13 -7.27 0.78
C LEU A 29 7.63 -7.18 0.52
N ASP A 30 8.11 -7.63 -0.65
CA ASP A 30 9.51 -7.47 -1.05
C ASP A 30 9.91 -6.00 -1.28
N LEU A 31 8.97 -5.16 -1.74
CA LEU A 31 9.17 -3.71 -1.81
C LEU A 31 9.16 -3.08 -0.40
N VAL A 32 8.25 -3.54 0.46
CA VAL A 32 8.11 -3.09 1.85
C VAL A 32 9.36 -3.35 2.68
N GLU A 33 10.05 -4.46 2.45
CA GLU A 33 11.30 -4.82 3.14
C GLU A 33 12.36 -3.71 3.08
N ARG A 34 12.33 -2.89 2.02
CA ARG A 34 13.30 -1.81 1.79
C ARG A 34 12.67 -0.42 1.83
N ALA A 35 11.39 -0.32 2.14
CA ALA A 35 10.67 0.93 2.19
C ALA A 35 10.72 1.53 3.59
N ASP A 36 10.89 2.85 3.67
CA ASP A 36 10.71 3.59 4.92
C ASP A 36 9.22 3.83 5.21
N ILE A 37 8.42 4.02 4.15
CA ILE A 37 7.00 4.41 4.26
C ILE A 37 6.17 3.66 3.21
N LEU A 38 5.02 3.15 3.63
CA LEU A 38 3.93 2.70 2.75
C LEU A 38 2.69 3.55 3.04
N VAL A 39 2.06 4.10 2.00
CA VAL A 39 0.80 4.85 2.12
C VAL A 39 -0.27 4.18 1.27
N GLU A 40 -1.44 3.94 1.87
CA GLU A 40 -2.60 3.42 1.16
C GLU A 40 -3.90 4.13 1.55
N GLY A 41 -4.87 4.09 0.64
CA GLY A 41 -6.18 4.75 0.78
C GLY A 41 -7.35 3.82 0.47
N TYR A 42 -7.18 2.51 0.70
CA TYR A 42 -8.26 1.56 0.56
C TYR A 42 -9.30 1.74 1.67
N ARG A 43 -10.50 1.18 1.47
CA ARG A 43 -11.49 1.09 2.54
C ARG A 43 -10.94 0.20 3.68
N PRO A 44 -11.37 0.42 4.94
CA PRO A 44 -10.95 -0.42 6.06
C PRO A 44 -11.13 -1.91 5.76
N GLY A 45 -10.14 -2.72 6.11
CA GLY A 45 -10.13 -4.18 5.92
C GLY A 45 -9.70 -4.67 4.52
N VAL A 46 -9.62 -3.77 3.51
CA VAL A 46 -9.26 -4.19 2.14
C VAL A 46 -7.78 -4.55 2.03
N ALA A 47 -6.88 -3.78 2.64
CA ALA A 47 -5.45 -4.06 2.60
C ALA A 47 -5.12 -5.40 3.26
N GLU A 48 -5.78 -5.70 4.39
CA GLU A 48 -5.67 -6.95 5.14
C GLU A 48 -6.14 -8.13 4.29
N ARG A 49 -7.30 -8.01 3.64
CA ARG A 49 -7.83 -9.05 2.74
C ARG A 49 -6.94 -9.29 1.51
N LEU A 50 -6.19 -8.27 1.08
CA LEU A 50 -5.20 -8.36 0.01
C LEU A 50 -3.80 -8.79 0.50
N GLY A 51 -3.64 -9.13 1.78
CA GLY A 51 -2.36 -9.61 2.32
C GLY A 51 -1.27 -8.54 2.47
N VAL A 52 -1.63 -7.27 2.33
CA VAL A 52 -0.72 -6.11 2.42
C VAL A 52 -1.11 -5.16 3.55
N GLY A 53 -1.85 -5.68 4.53
CA GLY A 53 -2.22 -4.96 5.74
C GLY A 53 -1.02 -4.62 6.64
N PRO A 54 -1.27 -3.94 7.77
CA PRO A 54 -0.22 -3.36 8.60
C PRO A 54 0.60 -4.46 9.26
N ASP A 55 -0.05 -5.48 9.81
CA ASP A 55 0.59 -6.62 10.47
C ASP A 55 1.54 -7.37 9.53
N ALA A 56 1.09 -7.67 8.31
CA ALA A 56 1.93 -8.35 7.31
C ALA A 56 3.13 -7.50 6.90
N CYS A 57 2.92 -6.20 6.70
CA CYS A 57 3.99 -5.27 6.33
C CYS A 57 4.99 -5.04 7.47
N LEU A 58 4.52 -4.85 8.70
CA LEU A 58 5.36 -4.62 9.88
C LEU A 58 6.08 -5.89 10.32
N ALA A 59 5.49 -7.07 10.11
CA ALA A 59 6.19 -8.34 10.29
C ALA A 59 7.36 -8.49 9.31
N ARG A 60 7.22 -7.99 8.07
CA ARG A 60 8.31 -7.97 7.09
C ARG A 60 9.36 -6.91 7.40
N ASN A 61 8.92 -5.71 7.78
CA ASN A 61 9.78 -4.58 8.09
C ASN A 61 9.30 -3.84 9.35
N PRO A 62 9.88 -4.14 10.52
CA PRO A 62 9.51 -3.49 11.78
C PRO A 62 9.83 -2.00 11.87
N GLN A 63 10.66 -1.46 10.97
CA GLN A 63 11.00 -0.03 10.92
C GLN A 63 10.06 0.78 10.01
N LEU A 64 9.15 0.12 9.29
CA LEU A 64 8.22 0.75 8.36
C LEU A 64 7.24 1.70 9.06
N VAL A 65 7.02 2.87 8.48
CA VAL A 65 5.87 3.71 8.80
C VAL A 65 4.71 3.38 7.85
N TYR A 66 3.61 2.84 8.39
CA TYR A 66 2.41 2.49 7.62
C TYR A 66 1.34 3.58 7.73
N GLY A 67 1.11 4.34 6.66
CA GLY A 67 0.14 5.42 6.59
C GLY A 67 -1.17 5.00 5.93
N ARG A 68 -2.30 5.34 6.57
CA ARG A 68 -3.65 5.06 6.07
C ARG A 68 -4.43 6.34 5.86
N MET A 69 -5.04 6.48 4.69
CA MET A 69 -5.87 7.64 4.34
C MET A 69 -7.30 7.19 4.04
N THR A 70 -8.16 7.20 5.06
CA THR A 70 -9.59 6.87 4.93
C THR A 70 -10.47 8.06 5.32
N GLY A 71 -11.70 8.11 4.79
CA GLY A 71 -12.60 9.25 5.00
C GLY A 71 -13.07 9.44 6.45
N TRP A 72 -13.21 8.36 7.22
CA TRP A 72 -13.75 8.37 8.59
C TRP A 72 -12.88 7.58 9.58
N GLY A 73 -11.59 7.38 9.28
CA GLY A 73 -10.74 6.49 10.07
C GLY A 73 -11.01 5.01 9.75
N GLN A 74 -10.41 4.11 10.54
CA GLN A 74 -10.59 2.67 10.36
C GLN A 74 -11.92 2.19 10.96
N ASP A 75 -12.40 2.89 11.99
CA ASP A 75 -13.57 2.49 12.78
C ASP A 75 -14.84 3.28 12.45
N GLY A 76 -14.72 4.47 11.83
CA GLY A 76 -15.87 5.32 11.54
C GLY A 76 -16.49 5.98 12.78
N PRO A 77 -17.52 6.82 12.60
CA PRO A 77 -18.48 7.15 13.66
C PRO A 77 -19.41 5.98 14.01
#